data_AF-A0A1C5TY52-F1
#
_entry.id   AF-A0A1C5TY52-F1
#
_cell.length_a   1.000
_cell.length_b   1.000
_cell.length_c   1.000
_cell.angle_alpha   90.00
_cell.angle_beta   90.00
_cell.angle_gamma   90.00
#
_symmetry.space_group_name_H-M   'P 1'
#
loop_
_entity.id
_entity.type
_entity.pdbx_description
1 polymer ?
#
loop_
_entity_poly.entity_id
_entity_poly.type
_entity_poly.pdbx_seq_one_letter_code
_entity_poly.pdbx_strand_id
1 'polypeptide(L)'
;MGGQNTNPVRNLKKIIRIIFNNSYIKGFIRWKLRLLGKVPSHRIRLFFLKYLYGMKIGKNVVIYGWSELRSPWLISIGAGSIIGDEVKLDGRYGIEIGENVNFSTGVWIWTEQHDVNDPYFAGKRGSVKIGDRCWLSCRVTILPGIQVEEGCVVAAGAVVTKDCDEFGIYGGIPAIRIAERNKNLKYSFSGKHLHFF
;
A
#
# COMPACT_ATOMS: atom_id res chain seq x y z
N MET A 1 38.28 19.33 -33.33
CA MET A 1 36.80 19.28 -33.22
C MET A 1 36.45 18.13 -32.30
N GLY A 2 35.98 18.43 -31.09
CA GLY A 2 35.84 17.47 -29.99
C GLY A 2 34.76 16.43 -30.25
N GLY A 3 35.15 15.15 -30.25
CA GLY A 3 34.23 14.03 -30.35
C GLY A 3 33.29 13.99 -29.14
N GLN A 4 32.00 13.96 -29.40
CA GLN A 4 30.98 13.77 -28.37
C GLN A 4 31.18 12.39 -27.73
N ASN A 5 31.70 12.39 -26.51
CA ASN A 5 31.85 11.18 -25.71
C ASN A 5 30.45 10.73 -25.23
N THR A 6 29.79 9.89 -26.03
CA THR A 6 28.45 9.36 -25.76
C THR A 6 28.55 8.23 -24.74
N ASN A 7 28.44 8.56 -23.45
CA ASN A 7 28.48 7.57 -22.37
C ASN A 7 27.27 6.60 -22.50
N PRO A 8 27.49 5.32 -22.87
CA PRO A 8 26.41 4.38 -23.22
C PRO A 8 25.48 4.08 -22.03
N VAL A 9 25.99 4.15 -20.79
CA VAL A 9 25.20 3.97 -19.57
C VAL A 9 24.18 5.11 -19.39
N ARG A 10 24.55 6.34 -19.74
CA ARG A 10 23.67 7.52 -19.68
C ARG A 10 22.54 7.41 -20.71
N ASN A 11 22.85 6.93 -21.91
CA ASN A 11 21.87 6.70 -22.97
C ASN A 11 20.89 5.57 -22.62
N LEU A 12 21.38 4.47 -22.04
CA LEU A 12 20.53 3.37 -21.58
C LEU A 12 19.57 3.82 -20.47
N LYS A 13 20.05 4.55 -19.46
CA LYS A 13 19.18 5.13 -18.40
C LYS A 13 18.11 6.07 -18.97
N LYS A 14 18.45 6.85 -20.00
CA LYS A 14 17.51 7.76 -20.67
C LYS A 14 16.44 6.98 -21.44
N ILE A 15 16.81 5.94 -22.17
CA ILE A 15 15.89 5.06 -22.91
C ILE A 15 14.96 4.33 -21.94
N ILE A 16 15.50 3.74 -20.87
CA ILE A 16 14.72 3.11 -19.80
C ILE A 16 13.73 4.13 -19.23
N ARG A 17 14.16 5.35 -18.90
CA ARG A 17 13.27 6.40 -18.38
C ARG A 17 12.15 6.76 -19.35
N ILE A 18 12.40 6.81 -20.66
CA ILE A 18 11.37 7.08 -21.67
C ILE A 18 10.35 5.94 -21.73
N ILE A 19 10.83 4.70 -21.78
CA ILE A 19 9.99 3.50 -21.80
C ILE A 19 9.11 3.44 -20.55
N PHE A 20 9.69 3.60 -19.36
CA PHE A 20 8.93 3.54 -18.11
C PHE A 20 8.08 4.80 -17.82
N ASN A 21 8.36 5.94 -18.47
CA ASN A 21 7.48 7.11 -18.42
C ASN A 21 6.35 7.09 -19.43
N ASN A 22 6.33 6.12 -20.34
CA ASN A 22 5.26 5.95 -21.30
C ASN A 22 3.94 5.58 -20.59
N SER A 23 2.90 6.39 -20.80
CA SER A 23 1.56 6.20 -20.23
C SER A 23 0.95 4.85 -20.63
N TYR A 24 1.22 4.35 -21.84
CA TYR A 24 0.74 3.05 -22.31
C TYR A 24 1.32 1.90 -21.49
N ILE A 25 2.62 1.95 -21.17
CA ILE A 25 3.29 0.91 -20.37
C ILE A 25 2.76 0.94 -18.94
N LYS A 26 2.61 2.13 -18.34
CA LYS A 26 2.00 2.27 -17.01
C LYS A 26 0.57 1.73 -16.98
N GLY A 27 -0.22 2.05 -18.01
CA GLY A 27 -1.59 1.54 -18.18
C GLY A 27 -1.63 0.02 -18.30
N PHE A 28 -0.76 -0.57 -19.12
CA PHE A 28 -0.67 -2.01 -19.31
C PHE A 28 -0.24 -2.74 -18.02
N ILE A 29 0.75 -2.23 -17.29
CA ILE A 29 1.15 -2.76 -15.99
C ILE A 29 -0.03 -2.73 -15.02
N ARG A 30 -0.75 -1.59 -14.95
CA ARG A 30 -1.92 -1.44 -14.09
C ARG A 30 -3.03 -2.41 -14.45
N TRP A 31 -3.29 -2.62 -15.74
CA TRP A 31 -4.28 -3.59 -16.22
C TRP A 31 -3.90 -5.01 -15.79
N LYS A 32 -2.64 -5.43 -15.99
CA LYS A 32 -2.16 -6.75 -15.53
C LYS A 32 -2.26 -6.93 -14.02
N LEU A 33 -1.93 -5.91 -13.23
CA LEU A 33 -2.07 -5.96 -11.77
C LEU A 33 -3.53 -6.11 -11.34
N ARG A 34 -4.47 -5.46 -12.03
CA ARG A 34 -5.92 -5.66 -11.80
C ARG A 34 -6.36 -7.08 -12.12
N LEU A 35 -5.84 -7.69 -13.18
CA LEU A 35 -6.12 -9.11 -13.47
C LEU A 35 -5.52 -10.02 -12.41
N LEU A 36 -4.27 -9.76 -11.98
CA LEU A 36 -3.60 -10.53 -10.93
C LEU A 36 -4.37 -10.50 -9.60
N GLY A 37 -4.94 -9.34 -9.24
CA GLY A 37 -5.81 -9.23 -8.06
C GLY A 37 -7.02 -10.17 -8.10
N LYS A 38 -7.51 -10.53 -9.30
CA LYS A 38 -8.65 -11.44 -9.49
C LYS A 38 -8.26 -12.93 -9.58
N VAL A 39 -6.96 -13.26 -9.62
CA VAL A 39 -6.51 -14.66 -9.66
C VAL A 39 -6.86 -15.31 -8.32
N PRO A 40 -7.69 -16.36 -8.25
CA PRO A 40 -8.19 -16.90 -6.98
C PRO A 40 -7.13 -17.59 -6.13
N SER A 41 -6.05 -18.07 -6.75
CA SER A 41 -4.97 -18.74 -6.00
C SER A 41 -4.08 -17.72 -5.29
N HIS A 42 -4.12 -17.74 -3.95
CA HIS A 42 -3.24 -16.92 -3.11
C HIS A 42 -1.76 -17.11 -3.43
N ARG A 43 -1.32 -18.37 -3.63
CA ARG A 43 0.08 -18.70 -3.91
C ARG A 43 0.56 -18.08 -5.22
N ILE A 44 -0.24 -18.20 -6.28
CA ILE A 44 0.09 -17.64 -7.60
C ILE A 44 0.14 -16.12 -7.52
N ARG A 45 -0.88 -15.50 -6.90
CA ARG A 45 -0.93 -14.05 -6.70
C ARG A 45 0.32 -13.54 -6.00
N LEU A 46 0.67 -14.11 -4.85
CA LEU A 46 1.84 -13.71 -4.06
C LEU A 46 3.16 -13.97 -4.78
N PHE A 47 3.27 -15.07 -5.54
CA PHE A 47 4.46 -15.36 -6.34
C PHE A 47 4.74 -14.22 -7.33
N PHE A 48 3.74 -13.82 -8.12
CA PHE A 48 3.93 -12.72 -9.08
C PHE A 48 4.17 -11.38 -8.39
N LEU A 49 3.44 -11.06 -7.33
CA LEU A 49 3.66 -9.80 -6.58
C LEU A 49 5.09 -9.71 -6.04
N LYS A 50 5.59 -10.79 -5.43
CA LYS A 50 6.92 -10.83 -4.86
C LYS A 50 8.03 -10.84 -5.91
N TYR A 51 7.97 -11.76 -6.87
CA TYR A 51 9.11 -12.03 -7.76
C TYR A 51 9.07 -11.27 -9.07
N LEU A 52 7.89 -11.06 -9.67
CA LEU A 52 7.77 -10.31 -10.93
C LEU A 52 7.65 -8.80 -10.67
N TYR A 53 6.90 -8.42 -9.64
CA TYR A 53 6.62 -7.02 -9.33
C TYR A 53 7.45 -6.46 -8.17
N GLY A 54 8.36 -7.24 -7.60
CA GLY A 54 9.35 -6.78 -6.62
C GLY A 54 8.77 -6.30 -5.29
N MET A 55 7.53 -6.67 -4.96
CA MET A 55 6.91 -6.30 -3.70
C MET A 55 7.60 -7.00 -2.52
N LYS A 56 7.88 -6.26 -1.44
CA LYS A 56 8.50 -6.83 -0.24
C LYS A 56 7.40 -7.47 0.61
N ILE A 57 7.40 -8.80 0.69
CA ILE A 57 6.36 -9.57 1.38
C ILE A 57 7.00 -10.48 2.43
N GLY A 58 6.66 -10.24 3.70
CA GLY A 58 7.11 -11.01 4.86
C GLY A 58 6.53 -12.42 4.92
N LYS A 59 7.02 -13.21 5.89
CA LYS A 59 6.54 -14.57 6.14
C LYS A 59 5.08 -14.55 6.59
N ASN A 60 4.29 -15.54 6.18
CA ASN A 60 2.89 -15.71 6.58
C ASN A 60 1.94 -14.55 6.22
N VAL A 61 2.36 -13.64 5.31
CA VAL A 61 1.47 -12.60 4.79
C VAL A 61 0.37 -13.22 3.95
N VAL A 62 -0.85 -12.72 4.16
CA VAL A 62 -2.03 -13.09 3.37
C VAL A 62 -2.51 -11.85 2.64
N ILE A 63 -2.66 -11.94 1.31
CA ILE A 63 -3.29 -10.90 0.50
C ILE A 63 -4.45 -11.54 -0.22
N TYR A 64 -5.67 -11.14 0.14
CA TYR A 64 -6.92 -11.60 -0.45
C TYR A 64 -7.19 -10.97 -1.82
N GLY A 65 -8.28 -11.40 -2.46
CA GLY A 65 -8.57 -11.13 -3.86
C GLY A 65 -9.04 -9.69 -4.10
N TRP A 66 -9.23 -9.37 -5.37
CA TRP A 66 -9.85 -8.11 -5.83
C TRP A 66 -9.08 -6.84 -5.42
N SER A 67 -7.85 -6.98 -4.93
CA SER A 67 -6.99 -5.84 -4.57
C SER A 67 -6.54 -5.06 -5.80
N GLU A 68 -6.54 -3.73 -5.74
CA GLU A 68 -5.87 -2.87 -6.72
C GLU A 68 -4.55 -2.35 -6.14
N LEU A 69 -3.44 -2.74 -6.76
CA LEU A 69 -2.10 -2.30 -6.36
C LEU A 69 -1.52 -1.38 -7.41
N ARG A 70 -0.89 -0.28 -6.98
CA ARG A 70 -0.11 0.62 -7.84
C ARG A 70 1.33 0.65 -7.36
N SER A 71 2.29 0.55 -8.27
CA SER A 71 3.71 0.49 -7.96
C SER A 71 4.06 -0.49 -6.81
N PRO A 72 3.65 -1.78 -6.90
CA PRO A 72 3.88 -2.76 -5.84
C PRO A 72 5.34 -2.91 -5.41
N TRP A 73 6.32 -2.60 -6.28
CA TRP A 73 7.76 -2.57 -5.95
C TRP A 73 8.16 -1.54 -4.89
N LEU A 74 7.25 -0.61 -4.53
CA LEU A 74 7.43 0.38 -3.46
C LEU A 74 6.56 0.07 -2.23
N ILE A 75 5.99 -1.13 -2.15
CA ILE A 75 5.16 -1.56 -1.03
C ILE A 75 5.90 -2.64 -0.24
N SER A 76 5.89 -2.51 1.08
CA SER A 76 6.41 -3.51 2.01
C SER A 76 5.35 -3.93 3.02
N ILE A 77 5.28 -5.24 3.29
CA ILE A 77 4.34 -5.84 4.23
C ILE A 77 5.10 -6.78 5.17
N GLY A 78 5.04 -6.47 6.47
CA GLY A 78 5.65 -7.23 7.56
C GLY A 78 4.99 -8.59 7.78
N ALA A 79 5.65 -9.44 8.57
CA ALA A 79 5.24 -10.83 8.77
C ALA A 79 3.85 -10.95 9.42
N GLY A 80 3.11 -11.98 9.04
CA GLY A 80 1.77 -12.30 9.57
C GLY A 80 0.66 -11.34 9.13
N SER A 81 0.97 -10.21 8.50
CA SER A 81 -0.06 -9.22 8.14
C SER A 81 -1.06 -9.76 7.11
N ILE A 82 -2.32 -9.38 7.30
CA ILE A 82 -3.47 -9.81 6.50
C ILE A 82 -4.04 -8.59 5.78
N ILE A 83 -4.08 -8.68 4.46
CA ILE A 83 -4.69 -7.69 3.57
C ILE A 83 -5.97 -8.29 3.01
N GLY A 84 -7.13 -7.78 3.45
CA GLY A 84 -8.45 -8.24 3.04
C GLY A 84 -8.79 -7.91 1.58
N ASP A 85 -9.98 -8.35 1.17
CA ASP A 85 -10.47 -8.16 -0.19
C ASP A 85 -10.72 -6.69 -0.55
N GLU A 86 -10.73 -6.39 -1.85
CA GLU A 86 -11.07 -5.05 -2.39
C GLU A 86 -10.18 -3.90 -1.86
N VAL A 87 -9.05 -4.24 -1.24
CA VAL A 87 -8.08 -3.27 -0.76
C VAL A 87 -7.43 -2.53 -1.93
N LYS A 88 -7.18 -1.24 -1.74
CA LYS A 88 -6.43 -0.43 -2.72
C LYS A 88 -5.18 0.09 -2.06
N LEU A 89 -4.02 -0.28 -2.60
CA LEU A 89 -2.73 0.23 -2.13
C LEU A 89 -2.08 1.05 -3.23
N ASP A 90 -2.03 2.36 -3.01
CA ASP A 90 -1.32 3.28 -3.87
C ASP A 90 0.16 3.37 -3.50
N GLY A 91 0.98 2.44 -3.95
CA GLY A 91 2.42 2.42 -3.64
C GLY A 91 3.27 3.46 -4.36
N ARG A 92 2.69 4.40 -5.13
CA ARG A 92 3.47 5.32 -5.99
C ARG A 92 4.53 6.15 -5.25
N TYR A 93 4.29 6.49 -3.98
CA TYR A 93 5.25 7.18 -3.11
C TYR A 93 5.59 6.39 -1.84
N GLY A 94 5.41 5.07 -1.86
CA GLY A 94 5.80 4.18 -0.78
C GLY A 94 4.69 3.89 0.23
N ILE A 95 4.53 2.61 0.54
CA ILE A 95 3.68 2.14 1.65
C ILE A 95 4.47 1.13 2.48
N GLU A 96 4.56 1.37 3.77
CA GLU A 96 5.17 0.46 4.74
C GLU A 96 4.08 -0.05 5.69
N ILE A 97 3.89 -1.37 5.72
CA ILE A 97 2.95 -2.04 6.61
C ILE A 97 3.76 -2.95 7.52
N GLY A 98 3.61 -2.78 8.83
CA GLY A 98 4.29 -3.55 9.86
C GLY A 98 3.84 -5.00 9.95
N GLU A 99 4.19 -5.64 11.06
CA GLU A 99 3.87 -7.03 11.37
C GLU A 99 2.52 -7.19 12.06
N ASN A 100 1.85 -8.31 11.79
CA ASN A 100 0.56 -8.66 12.39
C ASN A 100 -0.52 -7.57 12.24
N VAL A 101 -0.47 -6.83 11.13
CA VAL A 101 -1.47 -5.81 10.78
C VAL A 101 -2.66 -6.49 10.11
N ASN A 102 -3.87 -6.03 10.41
CA ASN A 102 -5.08 -6.46 9.72
C ASN A 102 -5.70 -5.30 8.94
N PHE A 103 -5.80 -5.43 7.63
CA PHE A 103 -6.70 -4.63 6.82
C PHE A 103 -7.93 -5.46 6.52
N SER A 104 -9.08 -4.98 6.97
CA SER A 104 -10.36 -5.57 6.61
C SER A 104 -10.76 -5.18 5.18
N THR A 105 -11.90 -5.66 4.71
CA THR A 105 -12.34 -5.49 3.32
C THR A 105 -12.45 -4.02 2.92
N GLY A 106 -11.90 -3.67 1.76
CA GLY A 106 -12.06 -2.37 1.14
C GLY A 106 -11.29 -1.24 1.80
N VAL A 107 -10.24 -1.52 2.58
CA VAL A 107 -9.31 -0.48 3.07
C VAL A 107 -8.55 0.13 1.90
N TRP A 108 -8.51 1.46 1.82
CA TRP A 108 -7.85 2.20 0.74
C TRP A 108 -6.76 3.12 1.29
N ILE A 109 -5.55 2.98 0.75
CA ILE A 109 -4.39 3.81 1.12
C ILE A 109 -3.94 4.59 -0.11
N TRP A 110 -3.86 5.92 0.02
CA TRP A 110 -3.42 6.85 -1.02
C TRP A 110 -2.09 7.50 -0.65
N THR A 111 -1.17 7.62 -1.61
CA THR A 111 0.13 8.31 -1.40
C THR A 111 0.32 9.52 -2.30
N GLU A 112 -0.66 9.80 -3.17
CA GLU A 112 -0.69 10.98 -4.04
C GLU A 112 -2.11 11.56 -4.10
N GLN A 113 -2.19 12.88 -4.03
CA GLN A 113 -3.37 13.69 -4.27
C GLN A 113 -2.94 15.01 -4.93
N HIS A 114 -3.87 15.94 -5.09
CA HIS A 114 -3.55 17.31 -5.51
C HIS A 114 -3.68 18.27 -4.34
N ASP A 115 -2.86 19.31 -4.32
CA ASP A 115 -3.05 20.43 -3.41
C ASP A 115 -4.22 21.27 -3.93
N VAL A 116 -5.28 21.37 -3.12
CA VAL A 116 -6.50 22.11 -3.45
C VAL A 116 -6.32 23.63 -3.37
N ASN A 117 -5.27 24.10 -2.69
CA ASN A 117 -4.96 25.52 -2.55
C ASN A 117 -3.87 25.98 -3.54
N ASP A 118 -3.22 25.06 -4.24
CA ASP A 118 -2.22 25.40 -5.25
C ASP A 118 -2.94 25.79 -6.56
N PRO A 119 -2.71 27.00 -7.11
CA PRO A 119 -3.40 27.48 -8.31
C PRO A 119 -3.06 26.68 -9.58
N TYR A 120 -1.99 25.88 -9.55
CA TYR A 120 -1.58 24.99 -10.64
C TYR A 120 -2.01 23.54 -10.40
N PHE A 121 -2.80 23.27 -9.35
CA PHE A 121 -3.26 21.94 -8.98
C PHE A 121 -2.10 20.93 -8.85
N ALA A 122 -1.00 21.38 -8.24
CA ALA A 122 0.20 20.58 -8.11
C ALA A 122 -0.05 19.28 -7.32
N GLY A 123 0.70 18.23 -7.64
CA GLY A 123 0.60 16.95 -6.93
C GLY A 123 1.19 17.03 -5.52
N LYS A 124 0.40 16.70 -4.50
CA LYS A 124 0.82 16.52 -3.11
C LYS A 124 1.02 15.04 -2.82
N ARG A 125 2.18 14.67 -2.27
CA ARG A 125 2.66 13.29 -2.17
C ARG A 125 3.19 13.02 -0.78
N GLY A 126 3.05 11.78 -0.33
CA GLY A 126 3.62 11.35 0.94
C GLY A 126 3.49 9.85 1.12
N SER A 127 4.56 9.21 1.58
CA SER A 127 4.54 7.81 1.97
C SER A 127 3.56 7.60 3.12
N VAL A 128 2.95 6.41 3.18
CA VAL A 128 2.10 6.02 4.32
C VAL A 128 2.79 4.91 5.10
N LYS A 129 2.78 5.03 6.43
CA LYS A 129 3.31 4.01 7.34
C LYS A 129 2.23 3.51 8.27
N ILE A 130 2.10 2.19 8.36
CA ILE A 130 1.21 1.52 9.29
C ILE A 130 2.05 0.64 10.21
N GLY A 131 2.08 0.95 11.49
CA GLY A 131 2.85 0.25 12.52
C GLY A 131 2.32 -1.14 12.81
N ASP A 132 3.09 -1.90 13.58
CA ASP A 132 2.77 -3.28 13.93
C ASP A 132 1.41 -3.38 14.65
N ARG A 133 0.75 -4.52 14.52
CA ARG A 133 -0.50 -4.86 15.23
C ARG A 133 -1.68 -3.89 14.99
N CYS A 134 -1.56 -2.98 14.02
CA CYS A 134 -2.67 -2.12 13.63
C CYS A 134 -3.86 -2.92 13.10
N TRP A 135 -5.06 -2.40 13.29
CA TRP A 135 -6.27 -2.92 12.67
C TRP A 135 -7.05 -1.80 11.98
N LEU A 136 -7.05 -1.83 10.64
CA LEU A 136 -7.87 -0.93 9.83
C LEU A 136 -9.14 -1.70 9.42
N SER A 137 -10.28 -1.25 9.94
CA SER A 137 -11.57 -1.90 9.69
C SER A 137 -12.09 -1.60 8.28
N CYS A 138 -13.24 -2.17 7.93
CA CYS A 138 -13.77 -2.15 6.57
C CYS A 138 -13.94 -0.72 6.05
N ARG A 139 -13.59 -0.49 4.77
CA ARG A 139 -13.78 0.81 4.08
C ARG A 139 -13.06 2.01 4.73
N VAL A 140 -12.03 1.78 5.54
CA VAL A 140 -11.15 2.86 6.00
C VAL A 140 -10.38 3.46 4.83
N THR A 141 -10.25 4.79 4.80
CA THR A 141 -9.39 5.51 3.85
C THR A 141 -8.26 6.22 4.59
N ILE A 142 -7.01 5.99 4.18
CA ILE A 142 -5.81 6.69 4.67
C ILE A 142 -5.31 7.65 3.59
N LEU A 143 -5.14 8.92 3.94
CA LEU A 143 -4.65 9.96 3.02
C LEU A 143 -3.11 9.98 2.89
N PRO A 144 -2.56 10.70 1.90
CA PRO A 144 -1.11 10.78 1.69
C PRO A 144 -0.35 11.35 2.88
N GLY A 145 0.80 10.76 3.19
CA GLY A 145 1.74 11.26 4.20
C GLY A 145 1.40 10.89 5.64
N ILE A 146 0.40 10.03 5.86
CA ILE A 146 -0.08 9.65 7.20
C ILE A 146 0.75 8.52 7.81
N GLN A 147 1.03 8.66 9.10
CA GLN A 147 1.61 7.63 9.97
C GLN A 147 0.54 7.13 10.96
N VAL A 148 0.35 5.81 10.98
CA VAL A 148 -0.52 5.13 11.94
C VAL A 148 0.36 4.27 12.83
N GLU A 149 0.55 4.69 14.06
CA GLU A 149 1.50 4.05 14.98
C GLU A 149 1.00 2.72 15.54
N GLU A 150 1.91 1.98 16.21
CA GLU A 150 1.69 0.60 16.66
C GLU A 150 0.35 0.40 17.38
N GLY A 151 -0.35 -0.69 17.05
CA GLY A 151 -1.50 -1.16 17.80
C GLY A 151 -2.75 -0.31 17.60
N CYS A 152 -2.69 0.75 16.79
CA CYS A 152 -3.82 1.61 16.48
C CYS A 152 -4.98 0.82 15.82
N VAL A 153 -6.22 1.23 16.12
CA VAL A 153 -7.43 0.72 15.48
C VAL A 153 -8.13 1.88 14.78
N VAL A 154 -8.47 1.69 13.51
CA VAL A 154 -9.29 2.64 12.77
C VAL A 154 -10.63 1.98 12.44
N ALA A 155 -11.70 2.54 12.99
CA ALA A 155 -13.06 2.05 12.87
C ALA A 155 -13.59 2.12 11.44
N ALA A 156 -14.59 1.30 11.14
CA ALA A 156 -15.10 1.13 9.78
C ALA A 156 -15.57 2.45 9.16
N GLY A 157 -15.27 2.64 7.87
CA GLY A 157 -15.66 3.82 7.09
C GLY A 157 -14.93 5.12 7.44
N ALA A 158 -13.98 5.11 8.37
CA ALA A 158 -13.29 6.33 8.78
C ALA A 158 -12.32 6.86 7.70
N VAL A 159 -12.12 8.18 7.67
CA VAL A 159 -11.16 8.85 6.78
C VAL A 159 -10.05 9.49 7.61
N VAL A 160 -8.87 8.90 7.57
CA VAL A 160 -7.70 9.36 8.34
C VAL A 160 -7.00 10.47 7.59
N THR A 161 -7.02 11.66 8.19
CA THR A 161 -6.47 12.91 7.62
C THR A 161 -5.27 13.46 8.39
N LYS A 162 -4.96 12.84 9.54
CA LYS A 162 -3.85 13.17 10.45
C LYS A 162 -3.28 11.89 11.02
N ASP A 163 -2.05 11.96 11.52
CA ASP A 163 -1.38 10.82 12.14
C ASP A 163 -2.17 10.26 13.33
N CYS A 164 -2.02 8.97 13.59
CA CYS A 164 -2.68 8.25 14.66
C CYS A 164 -1.66 7.71 15.66
N ASP A 165 -1.87 8.01 16.94
CA ASP A 165 -0.99 7.61 18.04
C ASP A 165 -1.09 6.11 18.35
N GLU A 166 -0.04 5.60 19.00
CA GLU A 166 0.04 4.20 19.43
C GLU A 166 -1.17 3.80 20.28
N PHE A 167 -1.73 2.63 19.98
CA PHE A 167 -2.88 2.04 20.66
C PHE A 167 -4.12 2.96 20.72
N GLY A 168 -4.19 4.02 19.92
CA GLY A 168 -5.40 4.83 19.79
C GLY A 168 -6.49 4.08 19.01
N ILE A 169 -7.75 4.36 19.34
CA ILE A 169 -8.89 3.96 18.52
C ILE A 169 -9.44 5.21 17.86
N TYR A 170 -9.49 5.22 16.53
CA TYR A 170 -9.92 6.36 15.72
C TYR A 170 -11.18 6.02 14.93
N GLY A 171 -12.07 6.99 14.75
CA GLY A 171 -13.29 6.81 13.95
C GLY A 171 -13.84 8.13 13.44
N GLY A 172 -14.68 8.07 12.40
CA GLY A 172 -15.37 9.25 11.83
C GLY A 172 -14.74 9.79 10.54
N ILE A 173 -15.36 10.85 10.01
CA ILE A 173 -14.93 11.60 8.83
C ILE A 173 -14.94 13.10 9.17
N PRO A 174 -13.79 13.72 9.44
CA PRO A 174 -12.46 13.10 9.56
C PRO A 174 -12.35 12.18 10.79
N ALA A 175 -11.43 11.24 10.74
CA ALA A 175 -11.17 10.35 11.86
C ALA A 175 -10.59 11.12 13.05
N ILE A 176 -11.18 10.93 14.22
CA ILE A 176 -10.71 11.47 15.50
C ILE A 176 -10.48 10.33 16.50
N ARG A 177 -9.63 10.55 17.49
CA ARG A 177 -9.42 9.58 18.57
C ARG A 177 -10.69 9.51 19.42
N ILE A 178 -11.24 8.31 19.56
CA ILE A 178 -12.48 8.04 20.29
C ILE A 178 -12.27 7.17 21.54
N ALA A 179 -11.17 6.41 21.59
CA ALA A 179 -10.84 5.56 22.73
C ALA A 179 -9.36 5.16 22.71
N GLU A 180 -8.96 4.36 23.70
CA GLU A 180 -7.67 3.70 23.79
C GLU A 180 -7.86 2.17 23.73
N ARG A 181 -6.98 1.49 23.00
CA ARG A 181 -6.96 0.04 22.85
C ARG A 181 -6.16 -0.58 23.98
N ASN A 182 -6.52 -1.80 24.35
CA ASN A 182 -5.70 -2.64 25.21
C ASN A 182 -4.28 -2.83 24.63
N LYS A 183 -3.25 -2.53 25.43
CA LYS A 183 -1.82 -2.67 25.08
C LYS A 183 -1.28 -4.10 25.24
N ASN A 184 -1.97 -4.94 26.00
CA ASN A 184 -1.57 -6.33 26.25
C ASN A 184 -2.02 -7.28 25.12
N LEU A 185 -1.59 -7.01 23.88
CA LEU A 185 -1.92 -7.83 22.72
C LEU A 185 -1.05 -9.10 22.72
N LYS A 186 -1.70 -10.27 22.63
CA LYS A 186 -1.03 -11.59 22.65
C LYS A 186 -1.07 -12.35 21.33
N TYR A 187 -1.81 -11.83 20.34
CA TYR A 187 -1.99 -12.53 19.07
C TYR A 187 -0.79 -12.36 18.15
N SER A 188 -0.57 -13.39 17.34
CA SER A 188 0.19 -13.31 16.10
C SER A 188 -0.59 -14.04 15.02
N PHE A 189 -0.60 -13.49 13.81
CA PHE A 189 -1.31 -14.10 12.70
C PHE A 189 -0.45 -15.21 12.09
N SER A 190 -1.01 -16.41 12.02
CA SER A 190 -0.31 -17.61 11.53
C SER A 190 -0.22 -17.69 10.00
N GLY A 191 -0.91 -16.80 9.28
CA GLY A 191 -1.06 -16.87 7.83
C GLY A 191 -2.04 -17.94 7.34
N LYS A 192 -2.86 -18.52 8.22
CA LYS A 192 -3.95 -19.43 7.82
C LYS A 192 -4.99 -18.66 6.99
N HIS A 193 -5.29 -19.16 5.79
CA HIS A 193 -6.20 -18.52 4.83
C HIS A 193 -6.92 -19.56 3.96
N LEU A 194 -7.95 -19.11 3.25
CA LEU A 194 -8.59 -19.89 2.18
C LEU A 194 -7.67 -19.87 0.95
N HIS A 195 -7.25 -21.03 0.47
CA HIS A 195 -6.27 -21.08 -0.63
C HIS A 195 -6.80 -20.57 -1.97
N PHE A 196 -8.12 -20.64 -2.18
CA PHE A 196 -8.83 -20.18 -3.35
C PHE A 196 -9.88 -19.15 -2.92
N PHE A 197 -9.61 -17.88 -3.24
CA PHE A 197 -10.51 -16.75 -3.01
C PHE A 197 -10.16 -15.61 -3.97
#